data_AF-A0AB39S2G4-F1
#
_entry.id   AF-A0AB39S2G4-F1
#
_cell.length_a   1.000
_cell.length_b   1.000
_cell.length_c   1.000
_cell.angle_alpha   90.00
_cell.angle_beta   90.00
_cell.angle_gamma   90.00
#
_symmetry.space_group_name_H-M   'P 1'
#
loop_
_entity.id
_entity.type
_entity.pdbx_description
1 polymer ?
#
loop_
_entity_poly.entity_id
_entity_poly.type
_entity_poly.pdbx_seq_one_letter_code
_entity_poly.pdbx_strand_id
1 'polypeptide(L)'
;MSVPQLSAEQRGEQILAVFDTAFGELLAADPAAFRVKFRKMAASAFAFYRGTAGLFYHDLDQEKRGGPYLDERTSRVWIHGDLHAENFGTYMDAQGRLIFNVNDFDEAYVGPFTWDLKRFAASVALIGYAKALSDEQITELVTVYAGAYRERIHALATGAKSDEVPPFTLDTAEGPLLDALRDARSLTRFGLLDSMTEIRDFERRFAPGGGSIELDAATRYKVLAAFDGYLETLPESSLDRPDSYRVKDVVGRRGIGIGSAGLPSYNILLEGNSDALENDVVIYIKQAQTPAVSRHITDSSIREYFQHEGHRTVISQRALQAHADPWLGWTELDGAGQLVAEVSPYAVDLDWGDIDDPEEIASVVADLGRATATMHAAADDESGHSELVPFSTERAIDAAIAADEDGFAGLLVDFAHSYGARARADHQIFVDLFRNGRIPGL
;
A
#
# COMPACT_ATOMS: atom_id res chain seq x y z
N MET A 1 31.01 7.26 8.91
CA MET A 1 31.04 8.58 9.58
C MET A 1 29.74 8.72 10.35
N SER A 2 29.76 8.90 11.68
CA SER A 2 28.53 9.01 12.46
C SER A 2 27.80 10.31 12.10
N VAL A 3 26.56 10.19 11.63
CA VAL A 3 25.67 11.35 11.42
C VAL A 3 25.52 12.08 12.76
N PRO A 4 25.67 13.42 12.82
CA PRO A 4 25.50 14.16 14.07
C PRO A 4 24.10 13.89 14.65
N GLN A 5 24.03 13.52 15.92
CA GLN A 5 22.75 13.33 16.61
C GLN A 5 22.11 14.70 16.81
N LEU A 6 21.02 14.96 16.10
CA LEU A 6 20.26 16.21 16.20
C LEU A 6 19.65 16.33 17.60
N SER A 7 19.55 17.58 18.10
CA SER A 7 18.72 17.85 19.27
C SER A 7 17.24 17.58 18.96
N ALA A 8 16.43 17.30 19.99
CA ALA A 8 15.00 17.08 19.82
C ALA A 8 14.28 18.29 19.17
N GLU A 9 14.76 19.51 19.42
CA GLU A 9 14.24 20.72 18.80
C GLU A 9 14.52 20.75 17.30
N GLN A 10 15.78 20.52 16.89
CA GLN A 10 16.16 20.44 15.48
C GLN A 10 15.44 19.31 14.75
N ARG A 11 15.26 18.15 15.40
CA ARG A 11 14.51 17.05 14.82
C ARG A 11 13.02 17.38 14.69
N GLY A 12 12.45 18.09 15.65
CA GLY A 12 11.08 18.60 15.56
C GLY A 12 10.89 19.54 14.37
N GLU A 13 11.83 20.46 14.12
CA GLU A 13 11.80 21.34 12.95
C GLU A 13 11.85 20.54 11.63
N GLN A 14 12.67 19.49 11.57
CA GLN A 14 12.71 18.60 10.39
C GLN A 14 11.39 17.88 10.17
N ILE A 15 10.78 17.32 11.23
CA ILE A 15 9.47 16.65 11.14
C ILE A 15 8.43 17.63 10.59
N LEU A 16 8.40 18.87 11.10
CA LEU A 16 7.48 19.90 10.62
C LEU A 16 7.72 20.27 9.15
N ALA A 17 8.98 20.38 8.71
CA ALA A 17 9.30 20.67 7.32
C ALA A 17 8.88 19.54 6.37
N VAL A 18 9.08 18.29 6.77
CA VAL A 18 8.60 17.12 6.01
C VAL A 18 7.07 17.10 5.99
N PHE A 19 6.40 17.43 7.09
CA PHE A 19 4.94 17.49 7.16
C PHE A 19 4.36 18.60 6.28
N ASP A 20 5.00 19.77 6.25
CA ASP A 20 4.60 20.86 5.34
C ASP A 20 4.69 20.41 3.88
N THR A 21 5.78 19.74 3.51
CA THR A 21 5.98 19.20 2.15
C THR A 21 4.99 18.08 1.80
N ALA A 22 4.73 17.17 2.76
CA ALA A 22 3.89 15.99 2.52
C ALA A 22 2.40 16.30 2.63
N PHE A 23 2.02 17.22 3.51
CA PHE A 23 0.64 17.42 3.96
C PHE A 23 0.17 18.87 3.87
N GLY A 24 1.02 19.87 3.64
CA GLY A 24 0.66 21.29 3.78
C GLY A 24 -0.59 21.71 3.01
N GLU A 25 -0.67 21.36 1.73
CA GLU A 25 -1.84 21.66 0.89
C GLU A 25 -3.11 20.92 1.35
N LEU A 26 -2.98 19.63 1.67
CA LEU A 26 -4.09 18.78 2.11
C LEU A 26 -4.60 19.19 3.51
N LEU A 27 -3.69 19.58 4.38
CA LEU A 27 -3.95 20.09 5.72
C LEU A 27 -4.70 21.41 5.64
N ALA A 28 -4.28 22.31 4.74
CA ALA A 28 -4.98 23.58 4.51
C ALA A 28 -6.39 23.36 3.93
N ALA A 29 -6.59 22.33 3.11
CA ALA A 29 -7.88 21.99 2.52
C ALA A 29 -8.87 21.40 3.55
N ASP A 30 -8.42 20.52 4.45
CA ASP A 30 -9.27 19.94 5.50
C ASP A 30 -8.53 19.75 6.85
N PRO A 31 -8.39 20.82 7.66
CA PRO A 31 -7.76 20.75 8.97
C PRO A 31 -8.45 19.77 9.95
N ALA A 32 -9.76 19.54 9.78
CA ALA A 32 -10.52 18.65 10.66
C ALA A 32 -10.19 17.19 10.37
N ALA A 33 -10.09 16.78 9.10
CA ALA A 33 -9.63 15.45 8.72
C ALA A 33 -8.20 15.19 9.22
N PHE A 34 -7.32 16.18 9.11
CA PHE A 34 -5.94 16.06 9.61
C PHE A 34 -5.85 15.97 11.13
N ARG A 35 -6.72 16.65 11.89
CA ARG A 35 -6.81 16.41 13.35
C ARG A 35 -7.14 14.96 13.67
N VAL A 36 -8.02 14.31 12.90
CA VAL A 36 -8.34 12.88 13.07
C VAL A 36 -7.13 12.02 12.69
N LYS A 37 -6.49 12.28 11.54
CA LYS A 37 -5.27 11.60 11.11
C LYS A 37 -4.17 11.67 12.15
N PHE A 38 -3.85 12.86 12.64
CA PHE A 38 -2.79 13.05 13.64
C PHE A 38 -3.14 12.43 15.00
N ARG A 39 -4.42 12.36 15.39
CA ARG A 39 -4.82 11.57 16.57
C ARG A 39 -4.58 10.08 16.38
N LYS A 40 -4.88 9.52 15.19
CA LYS A 40 -4.58 8.12 14.88
C LYS A 40 -3.07 7.87 14.91
N MET A 41 -2.28 8.73 14.29
CA MET A 41 -0.81 8.67 14.33
C MET A 41 -0.24 8.80 15.75
N ALA A 42 -0.88 9.58 16.62
CA ALA A 42 -0.43 9.76 18.00
C ALA A 42 -0.62 8.51 18.87
N ALA A 43 -1.48 7.56 18.46
CA ALA A 43 -1.83 6.38 19.26
C ALA A 43 -0.64 5.43 19.49
N SER A 44 0.28 5.30 18.52
CA SER A 44 1.46 4.46 18.65
C SER A 44 2.58 4.87 17.69
N ALA A 45 3.82 4.49 18.00
CA ALA A 45 4.95 4.72 17.11
C ALA A 45 4.80 4.00 15.76
N PHE A 46 4.15 2.83 15.75
CA PHE A 46 3.80 2.12 14.52
C PHE A 46 2.81 2.93 13.66
N ALA A 47 1.71 3.43 14.26
CA ALA A 47 0.72 4.26 13.58
C ALA A 47 1.33 5.57 13.04
N PHE A 48 2.26 6.17 13.77
CA PHE A 48 3.06 7.30 13.30
C PHE A 48 3.91 6.91 12.10
N TYR A 49 4.69 5.83 12.20
CA TYR A 49 5.61 5.37 11.16
C TYR A 49 4.93 5.10 9.81
N ARG A 50 3.78 4.40 9.81
CA ARG A 50 2.98 4.22 8.59
C ARG A 50 2.41 5.54 8.05
N GLY A 51 2.07 6.48 8.93
CA GLY A 51 1.59 7.80 8.55
C GLY A 51 2.66 8.75 8.02
N THR A 52 3.94 8.38 8.04
CA THR A 52 5.07 9.26 7.73
C THR A 52 6.10 8.64 6.78
N ALA A 53 5.65 7.99 5.70
CA ALA A 53 6.54 7.51 4.63
C ALA A 53 7.53 8.59 4.13
N GLY A 54 7.08 9.84 4.01
CA GLY A 54 7.93 10.97 3.65
C GLY A 54 9.10 11.22 4.61
N LEU A 55 8.93 10.99 5.92
CA LEU A 55 10.01 11.16 6.89
C LEU A 55 11.06 10.04 6.77
N PHE A 56 10.60 8.82 6.48
CA PHE A 56 11.47 7.68 6.21
C PHE A 56 12.36 7.92 4.99
N TYR A 57 11.78 8.34 3.87
CA TYR A 57 12.57 8.61 2.66
C TYR A 57 13.45 9.86 2.80
N HIS A 58 13.02 10.85 3.58
CA HIS A 58 13.88 12.00 3.94
C HIS A 58 15.14 11.57 4.69
N ASP A 59 15.03 10.61 5.60
CA ASP A 59 16.19 10.09 6.35
C ASP A 59 17.10 9.21 5.48
N LEU A 60 16.51 8.44 4.55
CA LEU A 60 17.22 7.63 3.56
C LEU A 60 17.88 8.48 2.46
N ASP A 61 17.55 9.76 2.34
CA ASP A 61 18.11 10.67 1.35
C ASP A 61 19.65 10.70 1.39
N GLN A 62 20.23 10.54 2.59
CA GLN A 62 21.68 10.46 2.78
C GLN A 62 22.31 9.15 2.23
N GLU A 63 21.50 8.12 1.98
CA GLU A 63 21.89 6.84 1.39
C GLU A 63 21.71 6.80 -0.14
N LYS A 64 21.26 7.89 -0.79
CA LYS A 64 20.93 7.98 -2.23
C LYS A 64 22.03 7.60 -3.23
N ARG A 65 23.25 7.29 -2.80
CA ARG A 65 24.43 7.16 -3.68
C ARG A 65 25.15 5.82 -3.56
N GLY A 66 24.38 4.75 -3.42
CA GLY A 66 24.90 3.38 -3.39
C GLY A 66 24.92 2.83 -1.97
N GLY A 67 24.24 1.70 -1.81
CA GLY A 67 24.27 0.87 -0.61
C GLY A 67 24.66 -0.56 -1.00
N PRO A 68 24.94 -1.42 -0.01
CA PRO A 68 25.13 -2.85 -0.30
C PRO A 68 23.90 -3.38 -1.05
N TYR A 69 24.13 -4.34 -1.95
CA TYR A 69 23.11 -4.97 -2.81
C TYR A 69 22.49 -4.06 -3.90
N LEU A 70 22.97 -2.82 -4.06
CA LEU A 70 22.48 -1.89 -5.08
C LEU A 70 23.43 -1.77 -6.28
N ASP A 71 22.93 -2.09 -7.46
CA ASP A 71 23.54 -1.83 -8.77
C ASP A 71 22.55 -1.05 -9.68
N GLU A 72 22.86 -0.92 -10.96
CA GLU A 72 21.99 -0.25 -11.95
C GLU A 72 20.57 -0.85 -11.98
N ARG A 73 20.45 -2.18 -11.85
CA ARG A 73 19.19 -2.91 -11.92
C ARG A 73 18.49 -2.92 -10.58
N THR A 74 19.17 -3.30 -9.50
CA THR A 74 18.54 -3.42 -8.18
C THR A 74 18.19 -2.08 -7.53
N SER A 75 18.68 -0.97 -8.07
CA SER A 75 18.24 0.39 -7.73
C SER A 75 16.96 0.82 -8.47
N ARG A 76 16.48 0.03 -9.43
CA ARG A 76 15.35 0.34 -10.33
C ARG A 76 14.38 -0.85 -10.42
N VAL A 77 13.90 -1.30 -9.28
CA VAL A 77 12.88 -2.36 -9.16
C VAL A 77 11.54 -1.72 -8.82
N TRP A 78 10.42 -2.31 -9.22
CA TRP A 78 9.13 -1.92 -8.70
C TRP A 78 9.07 -2.21 -7.20
N ILE A 79 8.75 -1.20 -6.40
CA ILE A 79 8.62 -1.30 -4.95
C ILE A 79 7.24 -0.81 -4.52
N HIS A 80 6.77 -1.34 -3.40
CA HIS A 80 5.54 -0.95 -2.73
C HIS A 80 5.59 0.50 -2.23
N GLY A 81 6.75 0.97 -1.78
CA GLY A 81 6.93 2.36 -1.35
C GLY A 81 6.41 2.68 0.06
N ASP A 82 5.47 1.89 0.58
CA ASP A 82 5.04 1.97 1.98
C ASP A 82 5.02 0.61 2.69
N LEU A 83 5.93 -0.30 2.36
CA LEU A 83 5.86 -1.66 2.89
C LEU A 83 6.01 -1.69 4.43
N HIS A 84 5.01 -2.23 5.10
CA HIS A 84 4.99 -2.42 6.55
C HIS A 84 4.06 -3.59 6.93
N ALA A 85 4.17 -4.08 8.16
CA ALA A 85 3.45 -5.26 8.63
C ALA A 85 1.91 -5.22 8.50
N GLU A 86 1.28 -4.04 8.50
CA GLU A 86 -0.18 -3.88 8.27
C GLU A 86 -0.57 -3.69 6.79
N ASN A 87 0.36 -3.75 5.82
CA ASN A 87 0.06 -3.65 4.37
C ASN A 87 -0.01 -5.04 3.70
N PHE A 88 -0.61 -5.99 4.41
CA PHE A 88 -0.85 -7.34 3.94
C PHE A 88 -2.28 -7.74 4.24
N GLY A 89 -2.91 -8.37 3.28
CA GLY A 89 -4.31 -8.75 3.40
C GLY A 89 -4.79 -9.60 2.25
N THR A 90 -6.09 -9.80 2.20
CA THR A 90 -6.74 -10.64 1.21
C THR A 90 -7.30 -9.84 0.05
N TYR A 91 -7.30 -10.44 -1.13
CA TYR A 91 -8.04 -9.95 -2.29
C TYR A 91 -8.53 -11.13 -3.13
N MET A 92 -9.43 -10.85 -4.07
CA MET A 92 -9.88 -11.84 -5.05
C MET A 92 -9.17 -11.60 -6.38
N ASP A 93 -8.46 -12.61 -6.89
CA ASP A 93 -7.79 -12.51 -8.19
C ASP A 93 -8.80 -12.53 -9.36
N ALA A 94 -8.33 -12.20 -10.56
CA ALA A 94 -9.14 -12.18 -11.77
C ALA A 94 -9.73 -13.56 -12.15
N GLN A 95 -9.26 -14.64 -11.52
CA GLN A 95 -9.76 -16.01 -11.70
C GLN A 95 -10.75 -16.41 -10.59
N GLY A 96 -11.10 -15.51 -9.68
CA GLY A 96 -12.07 -15.73 -8.61
C GLY A 96 -11.51 -16.49 -7.40
N ARG A 97 -10.19 -16.52 -7.21
CA ARG A 97 -9.55 -17.15 -6.04
C ARG A 97 -9.18 -16.11 -5.00
N LEU A 98 -9.38 -16.45 -3.73
CA LEU A 98 -8.91 -15.64 -2.61
C LEU A 98 -7.41 -15.84 -2.41
N ILE A 99 -6.67 -14.74 -2.44
CA ILE A 99 -5.22 -14.69 -2.31
C ILE A 99 -4.87 -13.76 -1.14
N PHE A 100 -3.91 -14.16 -0.31
CA PHE A 100 -3.29 -13.30 0.68
C PHE A 100 -1.96 -12.76 0.12
N ASN A 101 -1.79 -11.44 0.09
CA ASN A 101 -0.57 -10.80 -0.39
C ASN A 101 -0.45 -9.35 0.13
N VAL A 102 0.59 -8.65 -0.32
CA VAL A 102 0.74 -7.19 -0.11
C VAL A 102 -0.44 -6.44 -0.72
N ASN A 103 -0.94 -5.41 -0.01
CA ASN A 103 -2.03 -4.52 -0.42
C ASN A 103 -1.66 -3.03 -0.24
N ASP A 104 -2.48 -2.12 -0.78
CA ASP A 104 -2.32 -0.65 -0.72
C ASP A 104 -1.12 -0.06 -1.48
N PHE A 105 -1.20 -0.04 -2.81
CA PHE A 105 -0.14 0.42 -3.72
C PHE A 105 -0.14 1.95 -3.97
N ASP A 106 -0.76 2.74 -3.09
CA ASP A 106 -0.80 4.20 -3.22
C ASP A 106 0.61 4.82 -3.32
N GLU A 107 1.60 4.24 -2.64
CA GLU A 107 2.99 4.72 -2.59
C GLU A 107 3.94 4.02 -3.59
N ALA A 108 3.42 3.08 -4.38
CA ALA A 108 4.22 2.22 -5.24
C ALA A 108 4.96 2.99 -6.35
N TYR A 109 6.22 2.63 -6.58
CA TYR A 109 7.09 3.34 -7.53
C TYR A 109 8.28 2.47 -7.95
N VAL A 110 9.11 2.97 -8.88
CA VAL A 110 10.38 2.34 -9.19
C VAL A 110 11.47 2.90 -8.28
N GLY A 111 12.22 2.02 -7.61
CA GLY A 111 13.31 2.39 -6.73
C GLY A 111 14.13 1.20 -6.22
N PRO A 112 15.01 1.43 -5.24
CA PRO A 112 15.82 0.37 -4.63
C PRO A 112 14.96 -0.63 -3.86
N PHE A 113 15.04 -1.92 -4.21
CA PHE A 113 14.27 -2.98 -3.52
C PHE A 113 14.57 -3.04 -2.01
N THR A 114 15.80 -2.68 -1.61
CA THR A 114 16.21 -2.66 -0.20
C THR A 114 15.44 -1.64 0.63
N TRP A 115 14.84 -0.62 0.02
CA TRP A 115 14.04 0.37 0.74
C TRP A 115 12.76 -0.24 1.31
N ASP A 116 12.06 -1.08 0.56
CA ASP A 116 10.90 -1.81 1.05
C ASP A 116 11.28 -2.77 2.18
N LEU A 117 12.38 -3.52 2.02
CA LEU A 117 12.85 -4.48 3.03
C LEU A 117 13.25 -3.78 4.33
N LYS A 118 13.97 -2.66 4.22
CA LYS A 118 14.32 -1.80 5.36
C LYS A 118 13.07 -1.23 6.01
N ARG A 119 12.09 -0.79 5.21
CA ARG A 119 10.84 -0.21 5.71
C ARG A 119 10.05 -1.24 6.52
N PHE A 120 9.93 -2.45 5.98
CA PHE A 120 9.28 -3.56 6.65
C PHE A 120 10.02 -3.99 7.92
N ALA A 121 11.34 -4.14 7.87
CA ALA A 121 12.17 -4.53 9.02
C ALA A 121 12.03 -3.56 10.21
N ALA A 122 12.02 -2.25 9.94
CA ALA A 122 11.73 -1.25 10.97
C ALA A 122 10.29 -1.37 11.52
N SER A 123 9.32 -1.75 10.69
CA SER A 123 7.94 -2.01 11.14
C SER A 123 7.84 -3.23 12.07
N VAL A 124 8.62 -4.29 11.81
CA VAL A 124 8.72 -5.48 12.69
C VAL A 124 9.29 -5.09 14.04
N ALA A 125 10.34 -4.26 14.07
CA ALA A 125 10.87 -3.74 15.33
C ALA A 125 9.81 -2.95 16.12
N LEU A 126 9.02 -2.11 15.45
CA LEU A 126 7.95 -1.34 16.10
C LEU A 126 6.83 -2.22 16.65
N ILE A 127 6.42 -3.27 15.93
CA ILE A 127 5.48 -4.28 16.44
C ILE A 127 6.09 -5.01 17.64
N GLY A 128 7.35 -5.44 17.53
CA GLY A 128 8.06 -6.13 18.62
C GLY A 128 8.10 -5.30 19.89
N TYR A 129 8.40 -4.00 19.79
CA TYR A 129 8.33 -3.08 20.93
C TYR A 129 6.91 -2.96 21.50
N ALA A 130 5.88 -2.89 20.65
CA ALA A 130 4.48 -2.81 21.10
C ALA A 130 4.01 -4.09 21.82
N LYS A 131 4.52 -5.26 21.39
CA LYS A 131 4.27 -6.58 21.99
C LYS A 131 5.26 -6.96 23.09
N ALA A 132 6.13 -6.04 23.50
CA ALA A 132 7.15 -6.24 24.55
C ALA A 132 8.13 -7.40 24.29
N LEU A 133 8.46 -7.65 23.02
CA LEU A 133 9.51 -8.59 22.62
C LEU A 133 10.90 -8.01 22.95
N SER A 134 11.86 -8.88 23.26
CA SER A 134 13.26 -8.48 23.49
C SER A 134 13.97 -8.08 22.19
N ASP A 135 15.09 -7.37 22.30
CA ASP A 135 15.90 -7.01 21.14
C ASP A 135 16.45 -8.27 20.42
N GLU A 136 16.72 -9.36 21.14
CA GLU A 136 17.07 -10.66 20.58
C GLU A 136 15.91 -11.27 19.78
N GLN A 137 14.69 -11.26 20.32
CA GLN A 137 13.52 -11.76 19.60
C GLN A 137 13.25 -10.94 18.34
N ILE A 138 13.37 -9.60 18.39
CA ILE A 138 13.23 -8.75 17.20
C ILE A 138 14.32 -9.08 16.17
N THR A 139 15.55 -9.33 16.62
CA THR A 139 16.66 -9.76 15.75
C THR A 139 16.34 -11.07 15.04
N GLU A 140 15.82 -12.05 15.78
CA GLU A 140 15.40 -13.34 15.24
C GLU A 140 14.29 -13.17 14.19
N LEU A 141 13.25 -12.38 14.49
CA LEU A 141 12.15 -12.13 13.55
C LEU A 141 12.62 -11.47 12.24
N VAL A 142 13.47 -10.45 12.32
CA VAL A 142 14.01 -9.78 11.12
C VAL A 142 14.94 -10.71 10.33
N THR A 143 15.68 -11.58 11.02
CA THR A 143 16.50 -12.62 10.39
C THR A 143 15.63 -13.65 9.66
N VAL A 144 14.51 -14.06 10.27
CA VAL A 144 13.52 -14.96 9.67
C VAL A 144 12.92 -14.33 8.40
N TYR A 145 12.52 -13.06 8.46
CA TYR A 145 12.03 -12.31 7.30
C TYR A 145 13.07 -12.30 6.17
N ALA A 146 14.31 -11.92 6.47
CA ALA A 146 15.40 -11.83 5.50
C ALA A 146 15.69 -13.19 4.84
N GLY A 147 15.72 -14.25 5.64
CA GLY A 147 15.94 -15.62 5.17
C GLY A 147 14.81 -16.10 4.24
N ALA A 148 13.56 -15.91 4.65
CA ALA A 148 12.39 -16.31 3.87
C ALA A 148 12.26 -15.51 2.55
N TYR A 149 12.58 -14.21 2.60
CA TYR A 149 12.65 -13.38 1.40
C TYR A 149 13.71 -13.89 0.41
N ARG A 150 14.94 -14.12 0.89
CA ARG A 150 16.04 -14.63 0.06
C ARG A 150 15.73 -15.99 -0.53
N GLU A 151 15.24 -16.92 0.28
CA GLU A 151 14.87 -18.27 -0.18
C GLU A 151 13.84 -18.21 -1.30
N ARG A 152 12.79 -17.39 -1.14
CA ARG A 152 11.75 -17.23 -2.15
C ARG A 152 12.26 -16.56 -3.42
N ILE A 153 13.06 -15.49 -3.31
CA ILE A 153 13.69 -14.85 -4.47
C ILE A 153 14.58 -15.85 -5.23
N HIS A 154 15.40 -16.62 -4.51
CA HIS A 154 16.30 -17.60 -5.11
C HIS A 154 15.53 -18.69 -5.87
N ALA A 155 14.45 -19.21 -5.27
CA ALA A 155 13.58 -20.18 -5.93
C ALA A 155 13.00 -19.61 -7.23
N LEU A 156 12.47 -18.39 -7.20
CA LEU A 156 11.91 -17.73 -8.38
C LEU A 156 12.99 -17.47 -9.46
N ALA A 157 14.17 -16.98 -9.06
CA ALA A 157 15.30 -16.72 -9.96
C ALA A 157 15.87 -17.98 -10.63
N THR A 158 15.68 -19.15 -10.01
CA THR A 158 16.07 -20.45 -10.55
C THR A 158 14.94 -21.14 -11.34
N GLY A 159 13.81 -20.46 -11.53
CA GLY A 159 12.70 -20.90 -12.37
C GLY A 159 11.70 -21.80 -11.65
N ALA A 160 11.61 -21.70 -10.31
CA ALA A 160 10.60 -22.43 -9.55
C ALA A 160 9.19 -22.09 -10.05
N LYS A 161 8.38 -23.13 -10.25
CA LYS A 161 7.02 -22.99 -10.73
C LYS A 161 6.05 -22.70 -9.59
N SER A 162 4.84 -22.25 -9.93
CA SER A 162 3.80 -21.94 -8.93
C SER A 162 3.39 -23.12 -8.05
N ASP A 163 3.61 -24.37 -8.45
CA ASP A 163 3.39 -25.55 -7.60
C ASP A 163 4.52 -25.77 -6.57
N GLU A 164 5.73 -25.27 -6.85
CA GLU A 164 6.88 -25.32 -5.94
C GLU A 164 6.90 -24.14 -4.97
N VAL A 165 6.39 -22.98 -5.41
CA VAL A 165 6.24 -21.76 -4.61
C VAL A 165 4.80 -21.23 -4.69
N PRO A 166 3.83 -21.94 -4.09
CA PRO A 166 2.43 -21.58 -4.23
C PRO A 166 2.11 -20.20 -3.63
N PRO A 167 1.17 -19.46 -4.24
CA PRO A 167 0.60 -18.28 -3.61
C PRO A 167 -0.15 -18.71 -2.35
N PHE A 168 -0.34 -17.78 -1.42
CA PHE A 168 -1.12 -18.02 -0.20
C PHE A 168 -2.61 -17.99 -0.52
N THR A 169 -3.24 -19.17 -0.51
CA THR A 169 -4.67 -19.38 -0.76
C THR A 169 -5.28 -20.15 0.41
N LEU A 170 -6.60 -20.39 0.35
CA LEU A 170 -7.29 -21.25 1.33
C LEU A 170 -6.72 -22.67 1.46
N ASP A 171 -6.01 -23.15 0.43
CA ASP A 171 -5.46 -24.51 0.37
C ASP A 171 -3.99 -24.58 0.80
N THR A 172 -3.28 -23.45 0.80
CA THR A 172 -1.82 -23.39 0.95
C THR A 172 -1.35 -22.51 2.11
N ALA A 173 -2.19 -21.58 2.57
CA ALA A 173 -1.90 -20.76 3.75
C ALA A 173 -2.19 -21.54 5.03
N GLU A 174 -1.48 -21.20 6.09
CA GLU A 174 -1.67 -21.72 7.45
C GLU A 174 -1.75 -20.57 8.47
N GLY A 175 -2.14 -20.90 9.70
CA GLY A 175 -2.16 -19.94 10.81
C GLY A 175 -2.96 -18.66 10.54
N PRO A 176 -2.50 -17.49 11.01
CA PRO A 176 -3.20 -16.22 10.87
C PRO A 176 -3.52 -15.80 9.42
N LEU A 177 -2.69 -16.17 8.44
CA LEU A 177 -2.97 -15.90 7.03
C LEU A 177 -4.19 -16.67 6.54
N LEU A 178 -4.31 -17.95 6.94
CA LEU A 178 -5.47 -18.77 6.61
C LEU A 178 -6.74 -18.26 7.28
N ASP A 179 -6.64 -17.73 8.49
CA ASP A 179 -7.78 -17.16 9.20
C ASP A 179 -8.27 -15.88 8.52
N ALA A 180 -7.37 -14.97 8.11
CA ALA A 180 -7.74 -13.81 7.28
C ALA A 180 -8.44 -14.23 5.97
N LEU A 181 -7.97 -15.29 5.30
CA LEU A 181 -8.60 -15.84 4.10
C LEU A 181 -9.98 -16.45 4.36
N ARG A 182 -10.17 -17.11 5.52
CA ARG A 182 -11.47 -17.66 5.92
C ARG A 182 -12.46 -16.57 6.27
N ASP A 183 -12.00 -15.51 6.93
CA ASP A 183 -12.79 -14.33 7.23
C ASP A 183 -13.23 -13.67 5.93
N ALA A 184 -12.30 -13.43 5.00
CA ALA A 184 -12.62 -12.92 3.67
C ALA A 184 -13.64 -13.80 2.93
N ARG A 185 -13.51 -15.13 3.02
CA ARG A 185 -14.47 -16.08 2.42
C ARG A 185 -15.87 -16.01 3.04
N SER A 186 -15.97 -15.58 4.31
CA SER A 186 -17.25 -15.42 4.99
C SER A 186 -17.98 -14.14 4.60
N LEU A 187 -17.25 -13.16 4.06
CA LEU A 187 -17.81 -11.91 3.55
C LEU A 187 -18.56 -12.14 2.23
N THR A 188 -19.52 -11.26 1.95
CA THR A 188 -20.33 -11.35 0.74
C THR A 188 -20.52 -9.97 0.14
N ARG A 189 -20.65 -9.92 -1.20
CA ARG A 189 -21.06 -8.72 -1.93
C ARG A 189 -22.38 -8.17 -1.40
N PHE A 190 -23.34 -9.05 -1.10
CA PHE A 190 -24.61 -8.68 -0.49
C PHE A 190 -24.42 -7.92 0.84
N GLY A 191 -23.61 -8.46 1.75
CA GLY A 191 -23.31 -7.82 3.03
C GLY A 191 -22.60 -6.47 2.87
N LEU A 192 -21.66 -6.37 1.92
CA LEU A 192 -21.03 -5.09 1.59
C LEU A 192 -22.06 -4.07 1.11
N LEU A 193 -22.90 -4.44 0.14
CA LEU A 193 -23.93 -3.55 -0.41
C LEU A 193 -24.89 -3.10 0.68
N ASP A 194 -25.38 -3.99 1.54
CA ASP A 194 -26.30 -3.65 2.63
C ASP A 194 -25.67 -2.70 3.67
N SER A 195 -24.35 -2.73 3.84
CA SER A 195 -23.66 -1.78 4.73
C SER A 195 -23.56 -0.35 4.16
N MET A 196 -23.74 -0.18 2.84
CA MET A 196 -23.49 1.09 2.14
C MET A 196 -24.71 1.65 1.39
N THR A 197 -25.70 0.81 1.12
CA THR A 197 -26.81 1.10 0.20
C THR A 197 -28.16 0.71 0.80
N GLU A 198 -29.23 1.21 0.21
CA GLU A 198 -30.61 0.86 0.51
C GLU A 198 -31.39 0.63 -0.79
N ILE A 199 -32.52 -0.06 -0.72
CA ILE A 199 -33.44 -0.18 -1.85
C ILE A 199 -34.51 0.91 -1.74
N ARG A 200 -34.56 1.79 -2.73
CA ARG A 200 -35.51 2.91 -2.82
C ARG A 200 -36.14 2.93 -4.20
N ASP A 201 -37.47 2.94 -4.26
CA ASP A 201 -38.24 2.90 -5.51
C ASP A 201 -37.84 1.72 -6.43
N PHE A 202 -37.67 0.53 -5.83
CA PHE A 202 -37.26 -0.72 -6.48
C PHE A 202 -35.84 -0.74 -7.06
N GLU A 203 -35.05 0.32 -6.85
CA GLU A 203 -33.65 0.43 -7.28
C GLU A 203 -32.72 0.50 -6.08
N ARG A 204 -31.50 -0.04 -6.20
CA ARG A 204 -30.46 0.11 -5.17
C ARG A 204 -29.81 1.50 -5.31
N ARG A 205 -29.64 2.18 -4.18
CA ARG A 205 -29.04 3.52 -4.08
C ARG A 205 -28.16 3.62 -2.84
N PHE A 206 -27.20 4.53 -2.82
CA PHE A 206 -26.41 4.74 -1.60
C PHE A 206 -27.31 5.22 -0.46
N ALA A 207 -27.09 4.65 0.73
CA ALA A 207 -27.81 5.05 1.92
C ALA A 207 -27.29 6.43 2.40
N PRO A 208 -28.18 7.33 2.87
CA PRO A 208 -27.75 8.59 3.47
C PRO A 208 -27.02 8.33 4.80
N GLY A 209 -25.94 9.09 5.06
CA GLY A 209 -25.10 8.90 6.24
C GLY A 209 -23.88 8.01 5.96
N GLY A 210 -23.20 7.51 7.00
CA GLY A 210 -22.03 6.64 6.84
C GLY A 210 -20.85 7.25 6.07
N GLY A 211 -20.76 8.59 6.02
CA GLY A 211 -19.75 9.32 5.24
C GLY A 211 -20.11 9.56 3.76
N SER A 212 -21.26 9.10 3.28
CA SER A 212 -21.80 9.45 1.97
C SER A 212 -22.24 10.92 1.93
N ILE A 213 -21.90 11.62 0.85
CA ILE A 213 -22.22 13.03 0.62
C ILE A 213 -22.95 13.16 -0.71
N GLU A 214 -24.10 13.82 -0.68
CA GLU A 214 -24.85 14.14 -1.88
C GLU A 214 -24.07 15.16 -2.73
N LEU A 215 -23.99 14.89 -4.04
CA LEU A 215 -23.28 15.74 -4.99
C LEU A 215 -24.23 16.75 -5.62
N ASP A 216 -23.77 17.97 -5.81
CA ASP A 216 -24.46 18.91 -6.69
C ASP A 216 -24.41 18.44 -8.16
N ALA A 217 -25.28 19.00 -9.00
CA ALA A 217 -25.41 18.60 -10.39
C ALA A 217 -24.11 18.77 -11.21
N ALA A 218 -23.29 19.78 -10.89
CA ALA A 218 -22.07 20.07 -11.62
C ALA A 218 -20.99 19.04 -11.28
N THR A 219 -20.77 18.77 -9.99
CA THR A 219 -19.84 17.75 -9.51
C THR A 219 -20.26 16.37 -10.01
N ARG A 220 -21.56 16.03 -9.93
CA ARG A 220 -22.07 14.76 -10.45
C ARG A 220 -21.79 14.60 -11.95
N TYR A 221 -21.99 15.65 -12.75
CA TYR A 221 -21.69 15.60 -14.19
C TYR A 221 -20.21 15.32 -14.45
N LYS A 222 -19.30 15.99 -13.72
CA LYS A 222 -17.86 15.79 -13.88
C LYS A 222 -17.42 14.37 -13.49
N VAL A 223 -17.94 13.83 -12.38
CA VAL A 223 -17.62 12.48 -11.93
C VAL A 223 -18.08 11.44 -12.95
N LEU A 224 -19.27 11.61 -13.56
CA LEU A 224 -19.73 10.72 -14.62
C LEU A 224 -18.90 10.83 -15.90
N ALA A 225 -18.52 12.04 -16.30
CA ALA A 225 -17.62 12.21 -17.45
C ALA A 225 -16.24 11.58 -17.19
N ALA A 226 -15.73 11.66 -15.96
CA ALA A 226 -14.50 10.97 -15.58
C ALA A 226 -14.67 9.44 -15.57
N PHE A 227 -15.84 8.93 -15.18
CA PHE A 227 -16.17 7.51 -15.30
C PHE A 227 -16.18 7.05 -16.76
N ASP A 228 -16.76 7.83 -17.67
CA ASP A 228 -16.73 7.52 -19.11
C ASP A 228 -15.29 7.43 -19.63
N GLY A 229 -14.43 8.38 -19.25
CA GLY A 229 -13.00 8.35 -19.59
C GLY A 229 -12.25 7.15 -18.96
N TYR A 230 -12.63 6.73 -17.75
CA TYR A 230 -12.08 5.54 -17.11
C TYR A 230 -12.34 4.26 -17.91
N LEU A 231 -13.53 4.11 -18.50
CA LEU A 231 -13.87 2.92 -19.28
C LEU A 231 -12.94 2.72 -20.49
N GLU A 232 -12.35 3.80 -21.02
CA GLU A 232 -11.35 3.75 -22.10
C GLU A 232 -9.97 3.25 -21.62
N THR A 233 -9.73 3.19 -20.31
CA THR A 233 -8.46 2.76 -19.70
C THR A 233 -8.43 1.30 -19.26
N LEU A 234 -9.61 0.64 -19.27
CA LEU A 234 -9.73 -0.76 -18.90
C LEU A 234 -9.19 -1.67 -20.01
N PRO A 235 -8.61 -2.85 -19.65
CA PRO A 235 -8.27 -3.87 -20.64
C PRO A 235 -9.49 -4.25 -21.48
N GLU A 236 -9.32 -4.53 -22.77
CA GLU A 236 -10.45 -4.92 -23.66
C GLU A 236 -11.26 -6.11 -23.11
N SER A 237 -10.59 -7.05 -22.43
CA SER A 237 -11.23 -8.21 -21.77
C SER A 237 -12.16 -7.83 -20.61
N SER A 238 -12.03 -6.62 -20.07
CA SER A 238 -12.87 -6.11 -18.98
C SER A 238 -14.15 -5.44 -19.51
N LEU A 239 -14.29 -5.29 -20.84
CA LEU A 239 -15.39 -4.61 -21.53
C LEU A 239 -16.50 -5.55 -22.06
N ASP A 240 -16.43 -6.85 -21.75
CA ASP A 240 -17.30 -7.89 -22.32
C ASP A 240 -18.80 -7.78 -21.95
N ARG A 241 -19.21 -6.83 -21.09
CA ARG A 241 -20.61 -6.68 -20.65
C ARG A 241 -21.04 -5.21 -20.56
N PRO A 242 -21.54 -4.61 -21.66
CA PRO A 242 -21.96 -3.20 -21.71
C PRO A 242 -22.97 -2.80 -20.63
N ASP A 243 -23.88 -3.70 -20.27
CA ASP A 243 -24.92 -3.44 -19.26
C ASP A 243 -24.34 -3.30 -17.84
N SER A 244 -23.15 -3.85 -17.57
CA SER A 244 -22.48 -3.76 -16.26
C SER A 244 -21.83 -2.41 -15.95
N TYR A 245 -21.88 -1.46 -16.89
CA TYR A 245 -21.39 -0.08 -16.69
C TYR A 245 -22.54 0.91 -16.44
N ARG A 246 -23.78 0.42 -16.33
CA ARG A 246 -24.93 1.30 -16.04
C ARG A 246 -24.82 1.85 -14.63
N VAL A 247 -24.60 3.16 -14.53
CA VAL A 247 -24.54 3.86 -13.23
C VAL A 247 -25.93 3.99 -12.63
N LYS A 248 -26.15 3.40 -11.46
CA LYS A 248 -27.37 3.54 -10.64
C LYS A 248 -27.35 4.79 -9.79
N ASP A 249 -26.22 5.05 -9.13
CA ASP A 249 -26.08 6.15 -8.17
C ASP A 249 -24.63 6.58 -7.98
N VAL A 250 -24.42 7.82 -7.52
CA VAL A 250 -23.09 8.40 -7.27
C VAL A 250 -23.12 9.27 -6.03
N VAL A 251 -22.16 9.07 -5.13
CA VAL A 251 -21.98 9.89 -3.92
C VAL A 251 -20.53 10.30 -3.73
N GLY A 252 -20.32 11.45 -3.09
CA GLY A 252 -19.03 11.82 -2.54
C GLY A 252 -18.74 11.05 -1.24
N ARG A 253 -17.45 10.93 -0.92
CA ARG A 253 -16.93 10.40 0.34
C ARG A 253 -15.86 11.36 0.86
N ARG A 254 -15.84 11.56 2.18
CA ARG A 254 -14.66 12.17 2.84
C ARG A 254 -13.69 11.05 3.20
N GLY A 255 -12.40 11.22 2.91
CA GLY A 255 -11.38 10.27 3.32
C GLY A 255 -11.33 10.12 4.85
N ILE A 256 -11.62 8.92 5.36
CA ILE A 256 -11.55 8.58 6.80
C ILE A 256 -10.35 7.63 6.99
N GLY A 257 -9.12 8.09 6.73
CA GLY A 257 -7.92 7.26 6.76
C GLY A 257 -6.65 8.05 7.08
N ILE A 258 -5.56 7.35 7.41
CA ILE A 258 -4.25 7.98 7.59
C ILE A 258 -3.66 8.38 6.22
N GLY A 259 -3.83 7.58 5.17
CA GLY A 259 -3.34 7.89 3.82
C GLY A 259 -4.17 8.93 3.03
N SER A 260 -5.49 8.98 3.25
CA SER A 260 -6.43 9.69 2.35
C SER A 260 -7.06 10.97 2.92
N ALA A 261 -6.53 11.50 4.02
CA ALA A 261 -7.08 12.72 4.65
C ALA A 261 -7.00 13.93 3.71
N GLY A 262 -8.13 14.63 3.53
CA GLY A 262 -8.21 15.88 2.77
C GLY A 262 -8.42 15.75 1.26
N LEU A 263 -8.48 14.53 0.71
CA LEU A 263 -8.74 14.31 -0.71
C LEU A 263 -10.21 13.94 -0.99
N PRO A 264 -10.79 14.46 -2.10
CA PRO A 264 -12.09 14.02 -2.54
C PRO A 264 -12.03 12.57 -3.03
N SER A 265 -13.05 11.81 -2.69
CA SER A 265 -13.30 10.47 -3.24
C SER A 265 -14.77 10.34 -3.57
N TYR A 266 -15.10 9.52 -4.56
CA TYR A 266 -16.45 9.32 -5.04
C TYR A 266 -16.71 7.83 -5.16
N ASN A 267 -17.89 7.37 -4.72
CA ASN A 267 -18.34 6.01 -4.98
C ASN A 267 -19.39 6.03 -6.07
N ILE A 268 -19.27 5.10 -7.01
CA ILE A 268 -20.22 4.89 -8.11
C ILE A 268 -20.82 3.49 -7.93
N LEU A 269 -22.14 3.41 -7.90
CA LEU A 269 -22.88 2.16 -7.87
C LEU A 269 -23.25 1.78 -9.31
N LEU A 270 -22.82 0.59 -9.72
CA LEU A 270 -23.04 0.03 -11.06
C LEU A 270 -24.02 -1.14 -10.99
N GLU A 271 -24.82 -1.29 -12.04
CA GLU A 271 -25.58 -2.52 -12.29
C GLU A 271 -24.64 -3.72 -12.36
N GLY A 272 -24.99 -4.79 -11.65
CA GLY A 272 -24.26 -6.03 -11.78
C GLY A 272 -24.57 -6.79 -13.07
N ASN A 273 -24.20 -8.07 -13.10
CA ASN A 273 -24.28 -8.91 -14.30
C ASN A 273 -25.68 -9.50 -14.62
N SER A 274 -26.71 -9.04 -13.92
CA SER A 274 -28.11 -9.48 -14.00
C SER A 274 -28.98 -8.47 -13.23
N ASP A 275 -30.29 -8.47 -13.42
CA ASP A 275 -31.23 -7.58 -12.72
C ASP A 275 -31.31 -7.83 -11.19
N ALA A 276 -30.60 -8.82 -10.66
CA ALA A 276 -30.59 -9.13 -9.23
C ALA A 276 -29.71 -8.12 -8.45
N LEU A 277 -30.32 -7.22 -7.67
CA LEU A 277 -29.64 -6.15 -6.91
C LEU A 277 -28.51 -6.59 -5.95
N GLU A 278 -28.32 -7.88 -5.72
CA GLU A 278 -27.25 -8.46 -4.89
C GLU A 278 -25.92 -8.61 -5.62
N ASN A 279 -25.91 -8.48 -6.96
CA ASN A 279 -24.71 -8.55 -7.78
C ASN A 279 -24.14 -7.17 -8.17
N ASP A 280 -24.78 -6.08 -7.71
CA ASP A 280 -24.33 -4.71 -7.97
C ASP A 280 -22.90 -4.48 -7.51
N VAL A 281 -22.19 -3.62 -8.23
CA VAL A 281 -20.77 -3.35 -7.98
C VAL A 281 -20.62 -1.92 -7.49
N VAL A 282 -19.78 -1.73 -6.48
CA VAL A 282 -19.36 -0.40 -6.02
C VAL A 282 -17.92 -0.21 -6.43
N ILE A 283 -17.66 0.79 -7.25
CA ILE A 283 -16.31 1.27 -7.53
C ILE A 283 -16.09 2.61 -6.83
N TYR A 284 -14.83 2.95 -6.60
CA TYR A 284 -14.45 4.26 -6.12
C TYR A 284 -13.55 4.98 -7.13
N ILE A 285 -13.69 6.30 -7.22
CA ILE A 285 -12.74 7.21 -7.86
C ILE A 285 -12.05 7.98 -6.74
N LYS A 286 -10.73 7.88 -6.66
CA LYS A 286 -9.92 8.48 -5.61
C LYS A 286 -8.74 9.22 -6.22
N GLN A 287 -8.53 10.46 -5.79
CA GLN A 287 -7.37 11.22 -6.25
C GLN A 287 -6.09 10.56 -5.73
N ALA A 288 -5.19 10.21 -6.64
CA ALA A 288 -3.91 9.61 -6.28
C ALA A 288 -2.95 10.70 -5.78
N GLN A 289 -2.16 10.36 -4.75
CA GLN A 289 -1.15 11.26 -4.19
C GLN A 289 0.19 11.08 -4.92
N THR A 290 1.03 12.11 -4.86
CA THR A 290 2.43 11.99 -5.22
C THR A 290 3.13 11.13 -4.16
N PRO A 291 3.73 10.00 -4.55
CA PRO A 291 4.29 9.06 -3.58
C PRO A 291 5.54 9.68 -2.97
N ALA A 292 5.70 9.51 -1.66
CA ALA A 292 6.82 9.97 -0.87
C ALA A 292 8.16 9.61 -1.51
N VAL A 293 8.31 8.38 -2.01
CA VAL A 293 9.54 7.90 -2.64
C VAL A 293 9.95 8.70 -3.89
N SER A 294 8.99 9.19 -4.69
CA SER A 294 9.30 9.95 -5.91
C SER A 294 10.02 11.28 -5.66
N ARG A 295 9.91 11.84 -4.46
CA ARG A 295 10.65 13.04 -4.07
C ARG A 295 12.15 12.79 -3.91
N HIS A 296 12.55 11.51 -3.80
CA HIS A 296 13.91 11.09 -3.55
C HIS A 296 14.55 10.37 -4.75
N ILE A 297 13.73 9.77 -5.62
CA ILE A 297 14.18 9.23 -6.91
C ILE A 297 14.21 10.36 -7.93
N THR A 298 15.42 10.82 -8.29
CA THR A 298 15.62 11.99 -9.18
C THR A 298 15.72 11.63 -10.67
N ASP A 299 15.46 10.37 -11.03
CA ASP A 299 15.54 9.92 -12.41
C ASP A 299 14.33 10.41 -13.22
N SER A 300 14.59 11.27 -14.20
CA SER A 300 13.53 11.86 -15.01
C SER A 300 12.82 10.83 -15.88
N SER A 301 13.49 9.74 -16.29
CA SER A 301 12.87 8.72 -17.15
C SER A 301 11.72 8.01 -16.43
N ILE A 302 11.84 7.81 -15.11
CA ILE A 302 10.81 7.19 -14.29
C ILE A 302 9.64 8.15 -14.12
N ARG A 303 9.93 9.43 -13.84
CA ARG A 303 8.89 10.45 -13.66
C ARG A 303 8.10 10.72 -14.93
N GLU A 304 8.78 10.82 -16.08
CA GLU A 304 8.18 11.14 -17.37
C GLU A 304 7.37 9.98 -17.98
N TYR A 305 7.56 8.76 -17.49
CA TYR A 305 6.78 7.59 -17.90
C TYR A 305 5.30 7.68 -17.48
N PHE A 306 5.02 8.33 -16.34
CA PHE A 306 3.65 8.42 -15.84
C PHE A 306 2.96 9.69 -16.32
N GLN A 307 1.72 9.54 -16.83
CA GLN A 307 0.89 10.67 -17.26
C GLN A 307 0.49 11.57 -16.08
N HIS A 308 0.11 10.94 -14.96
CA HIS A 308 -0.24 11.55 -13.69
C HIS A 308 -0.26 10.48 -12.59
N GLU A 309 -0.52 10.87 -11.34
CA GLU A 309 -0.44 9.96 -10.19
C GLU A 309 -1.45 8.80 -10.24
N GLY A 310 -2.66 8.99 -10.79
CA GLY A 310 -3.63 7.91 -10.97
C GLY A 310 -3.11 6.78 -11.87
N HIS A 311 -2.57 7.14 -13.04
CA HIS A 311 -1.90 6.21 -13.95
C HIS A 311 -0.70 5.54 -13.29
N ARG A 312 0.12 6.29 -12.52
CA ARG A 312 1.23 5.70 -11.76
C ARG A 312 0.75 4.60 -10.82
N THR A 313 -0.23 4.88 -9.96
CA THR A 313 -0.70 3.89 -8.98
C THR A 313 -1.18 2.63 -9.67
N VAL A 314 -1.97 2.74 -10.73
CA VAL A 314 -2.48 1.59 -11.49
C VAL A 314 -1.36 0.78 -12.13
N ILE A 315 -0.43 1.43 -12.85
CA ILE A 315 0.65 0.71 -13.53
C ILE A 315 1.59 0.05 -12.53
N SER A 316 1.90 0.74 -11.43
CA SER A 316 2.75 0.18 -10.36
C SER A 316 2.08 -1.02 -9.71
N GLN A 317 0.78 -0.95 -9.41
CA GLN A 317 0.03 -2.06 -8.84
C GLN A 317 -0.04 -3.25 -9.80
N ARG A 318 -0.29 -3.03 -11.10
CA ARG A 318 -0.29 -4.10 -12.11
C ARG A 318 1.09 -4.74 -12.28
N ALA A 319 2.17 -3.98 -12.11
CA ALA A 319 3.54 -4.52 -12.14
C ALA A 319 3.89 -5.35 -10.88
N LEU A 320 3.30 -5.02 -9.72
CA LEU A 320 3.57 -5.68 -8.43
C LEU A 320 2.58 -6.82 -8.12
N GLN A 321 1.47 -6.92 -8.86
CA GLN A 321 0.45 -7.94 -8.68
C GLN A 321 0.18 -8.69 -9.98
N ALA A 322 0.49 -9.99 -10.00
CA ALA A 322 0.31 -10.86 -11.18
C ALA A 322 -1.13 -10.90 -11.73
N HIS A 323 -2.14 -10.72 -10.86
CA HIS A 323 -3.56 -10.72 -11.23
C HIS A 323 -4.29 -9.58 -10.50
N ALA A 324 -4.20 -8.37 -11.04
CA ALA A 324 -4.90 -7.21 -10.51
C ALA A 324 -6.43 -7.31 -10.69
N ASP A 325 -7.16 -6.52 -9.89
CA ASP A 325 -8.62 -6.34 -9.99
C ASP A 325 -9.04 -5.92 -11.42
N PRO A 326 -10.05 -6.57 -12.04
CA PRO A 326 -10.60 -6.16 -13.33
C PRO A 326 -11.09 -4.70 -13.39
N TRP A 327 -11.49 -4.12 -12.26
CA TRP A 327 -11.92 -2.72 -12.15
C TRP A 327 -10.76 -1.74 -11.94
N LEU A 328 -9.52 -2.24 -11.83
CA LEU A 328 -8.36 -1.38 -11.62
C LEU A 328 -8.05 -0.59 -12.89
N GLY A 329 -8.30 0.70 -12.85
CA GLY A 329 -8.01 1.65 -13.94
C GLY A 329 -7.82 3.06 -13.40
N TRP A 330 -7.72 4.04 -14.30
CA TRP A 330 -7.46 5.42 -13.93
C TRP A 330 -8.32 6.37 -14.75
N THR A 331 -8.44 7.62 -14.30
CA THR A 331 -9.07 8.69 -15.07
C THR A 331 -8.51 10.04 -14.62
N GLU A 332 -8.97 11.12 -15.23
CA GLU A 332 -8.68 12.48 -14.82
C GLU A 332 -9.97 13.19 -14.39
N LEU A 333 -9.90 13.94 -13.30
CA LEU A 333 -10.99 14.78 -12.81
C LEU A 333 -10.43 16.13 -12.41
N ASP A 334 -10.94 17.20 -13.03
CA ASP A 334 -10.51 18.59 -12.78
C ASP A 334 -8.98 18.80 -12.88
N GLY A 335 -8.32 18.13 -13.83
CA GLY A 335 -6.86 18.24 -14.03
C GLY A 335 -6.03 17.33 -13.13
N ALA A 336 -6.66 16.55 -12.24
CA ALA A 336 -5.98 15.66 -11.30
C ALA A 336 -6.22 14.19 -11.65
N GLY A 337 -5.13 13.41 -11.69
CA GLY A 337 -5.16 11.97 -11.90
C GLY A 337 -5.86 11.22 -10.77
N GLN A 338 -6.74 10.30 -11.13
CA GLN A 338 -7.55 9.50 -10.23
C GLN A 338 -7.25 8.01 -10.44
N LEU A 339 -7.21 7.27 -9.33
CA LEU A 339 -7.32 5.82 -9.31
C LEU A 339 -8.81 5.44 -9.31
N VAL A 340 -9.15 4.41 -10.09
CA VAL A 340 -10.46 3.75 -10.07
C VAL A 340 -10.26 2.27 -9.75
N ALA A 341 -11.00 1.75 -8.78
CA ALA A 341 -10.98 0.32 -8.43
C ALA A 341 -12.28 -0.09 -7.73
N GLU A 342 -12.49 -1.39 -7.54
CA GLU A 342 -13.63 -1.92 -6.81
C GLU A 342 -13.48 -1.69 -5.29
N VAL A 343 -14.59 -1.38 -4.63
CA VAL A 343 -14.71 -1.65 -3.19
C VAL A 343 -14.90 -3.16 -3.02
N SER A 344 -13.80 -3.89 -2.90
CA SER A 344 -13.85 -5.35 -2.78
C SER A 344 -14.52 -5.79 -1.47
N PRO A 345 -15.51 -6.70 -1.52
CA PRO A 345 -16.09 -7.28 -0.31
C PRO A 345 -15.15 -8.26 0.39
N TYR A 346 -14.02 -8.61 -0.23
CA TYR A 346 -13.09 -9.64 0.24
C TYR A 346 -11.75 -9.07 0.71
N ALA A 347 -11.68 -7.74 0.91
CA ALA A 347 -10.51 -7.08 1.46
C ALA A 347 -10.51 -7.19 3.00
N VAL A 348 -9.63 -8.05 3.51
CA VAL A 348 -9.39 -8.24 4.95
C VAL A 348 -7.91 -8.06 5.21
N ASP A 349 -7.56 -7.10 6.06
CA ASP A 349 -6.18 -6.88 6.49
C ASP A 349 -5.77 -7.92 7.54
N LEU A 350 -4.48 -8.25 7.59
CA LEU A 350 -3.94 -9.09 8.66
C LEU A 350 -4.07 -8.38 10.02
N ASP A 351 -4.78 -9.01 10.96
CA ASP A 351 -4.92 -8.50 12.31
C ASP A 351 -3.77 -8.95 13.22
N TRP A 352 -2.89 -8.00 13.58
CA TRP A 352 -1.80 -8.23 14.53
C TRP A 352 -2.25 -8.25 15.99
N GLY A 353 -3.49 -7.87 16.29
CA GLY A 353 -4.03 -7.76 17.64
C GLY A 353 -4.00 -9.09 18.40
N ASP A 354 -4.27 -10.19 17.71
CA ASP A 354 -4.42 -11.52 18.31
C ASP A 354 -3.17 -12.43 18.12
N ILE A 355 -2.14 -11.96 17.41
CA ILE A 355 -0.91 -12.72 17.12
C ILE A 355 0.16 -12.42 18.19
N ASP A 356 0.11 -13.13 19.33
CA ASP A 356 0.99 -12.86 20.48
C ASP A 356 2.07 -13.92 20.74
N ASP A 357 1.90 -15.14 20.21
CA ASP A 357 2.88 -16.20 20.39
C ASP A 357 4.13 -15.98 19.53
N PRO A 358 5.37 -16.03 20.09
CA PRO A 358 6.58 -15.76 19.32
C PRO A 358 6.82 -16.69 18.12
N GLU A 359 6.42 -17.97 18.22
CA GLU A 359 6.58 -18.92 17.11
C GLU A 359 5.57 -18.60 16.00
N GLU A 360 4.35 -18.24 16.37
CA GLU A 360 3.32 -17.78 15.43
C GLU A 360 3.73 -16.47 14.73
N ILE A 361 4.23 -15.48 15.48
CA ILE A 361 4.76 -14.22 14.93
C ILE A 361 5.89 -14.54 13.93
N ALA A 362 6.82 -15.44 14.27
CA ALA A 362 7.90 -15.83 13.38
C ALA A 362 7.40 -16.50 12.09
N SER A 363 6.40 -17.37 12.19
CA SER A 363 5.76 -17.98 11.02
C SER A 363 5.13 -16.95 10.09
N VAL A 364 4.33 -16.02 10.65
CA VAL A 364 3.72 -14.91 9.91
C VAL A 364 4.79 -14.06 9.25
N VAL A 365 5.81 -13.62 9.99
CA VAL A 365 6.90 -12.80 9.45
C VAL A 365 7.64 -13.51 8.30
N ALA A 366 7.82 -14.84 8.39
CA ALA A 366 8.38 -15.63 7.28
C ALA A 366 7.47 -15.60 6.04
N ASP A 367 6.15 -15.76 6.22
CA ASP A 367 5.18 -15.69 5.13
C ASP A 367 5.13 -14.30 4.49
N LEU A 368 5.22 -13.23 5.28
CA LEU A 368 5.29 -11.86 4.77
C LEU A 368 6.59 -11.63 3.97
N GLY A 369 7.70 -12.26 4.38
CA GLY A 369 8.95 -12.28 3.61
C GLY A 369 8.79 -12.97 2.26
N ARG A 370 8.11 -14.12 2.22
CA ARG A 370 7.77 -14.84 0.98
C ARG A 370 6.84 -14.02 0.07
N ALA A 371 5.81 -13.38 0.64
CA ALA A 371 4.90 -12.51 -0.11
C ALA A 371 5.64 -11.30 -0.72
N THR A 372 6.51 -10.65 0.06
CA THR A 372 7.34 -9.53 -0.42
C THR A 372 8.25 -9.97 -1.58
N ALA A 373 8.89 -11.13 -1.47
CA ALA A 373 9.73 -11.69 -2.53
C ALA A 373 8.92 -11.95 -3.81
N THR A 374 7.75 -12.58 -3.70
CA THR A 374 6.86 -12.82 -4.83
C THR A 374 6.38 -11.52 -5.47
N MET A 375 6.08 -10.48 -4.67
CA MET A 375 5.73 -9.16 -5.19
C MET A 375 6.88 -8.50 -5.96
N HIS A 376 8.10 -8.48 -5.41
CA HIS A 376 9.27 -7.92 -6.11
C HIS A 376 9.61 -8.68 -7.40
N ALA A 377 9.26 -9.96 -7.48
CA ALA A 377 9.45 -10.81 -8.66
C ALA A 377 8.27 -10.76 -9.65
N ALA A 378 7.13 -10.15 -9.30
CA ALA A 378 5.92 -10.16 -10.14
C ALA A 378 6.11 -9.39 -11.46
N ALA A 379 7.02 -8.41 -11.44
CA ALA A 379 7.45 -7.68 -12.63
C ALA A 379 8.41 -8.54 -13.47
N ASP A 380 7.88 -9.56 -14.12
CA ASP A 380 8.56 -10.35 -15.16
C ASP A 380 8.07 -9.92 -16.56
N ASP A 381 8.84 -10.28 -17.59
CA ASP A 381 8.68 -9.90 -19.01
C ASP A 381 7.26 -10.14 -19.57
N GLU A 382 6.46 -11.02 -18.96
CA GLU A 382 5.09 -11.34 -19.39
C GLU A 382 4.03 -10.29 -19.00
N SER A 383 4.33 -9.38 -18.05
CA SER A 383 3.36 -8.42 -17.50
C SER A 383 3.09 -7.19 -18.39
N GLY A 384 3.76 -7.05 -19.53
CA GLY A 384 3.56 -5.91 -20.46
C GLY A 384 4.00 -4.54 -19.91
N HIS A 385 4.55 -4.48 -18.70
CA HIS A 385 5.06 -3.28 -18.02
C HIS A 385 6.60 -3.22 -18.01
N SER A 386 7.24 -3.96 -18.92
CA SER A 386 8.69 -4.13 -19.01
C SER A 386 9.46 -2.88 -19.48
N GLU A 387 8.79 -1.78 -19.83
CA GLU A 387 9.46 -0.58 -20.34
C GLU A 387 10.32 0.13 -19.28
N LEU A 388 9.84 0.22 -18.04
CA LEU A 388 10.60 0.88 -16.95
C LEU A 388 11.62 -0.05 -16.28
N VAL A 389 11.31 -1.34 -16.22
CA VAL A 389 12.12 -2.38 -15.58
C VAL A 389 12.30 -3.53 -16.59
N PRO A 390 13.19 -3.38 -17.59
CA PRO A 390 13.33 -4.30 -18.74
C PRO A 390 14.25 -5.49 -18.43
N PHE A 391 14.15 -6.03 -17.22
CA PHE A 391 14.98 -7.14 -16.77
C PHE A 391 14.24 -7.97 -15.72
N SER A 392 14.60 -9.25 -15.63
CA SER A 392 14.14 -10.15 -14.59
C SER A 392 14.64 -9.67 -13.20
N THR A 393 13.69 -9.19 -12.42
CA THR A 393 13.91 -8.52 -11.13
C THR A 393 14.42 -9.50 -10.09
N GLU A 394 13.82 -10.68 -10.03
CA GLU A 394 14.20 -11.78 -9.15
C GLU A 394 15.64 -12.25 -9.41
N ARG A 395 16.09 -12.35 -10.67
CA ARG A 395 17.48 -12.73 -10.98
C ARG A 395 18.47 -11.61 -10.65
N ALA A 396 18.07 -10.35 -10.81
CA ALA A 396 18.91 -9.21 -10.42
C ALA A 396 19.08 -9.15 -8.89
N ILE A 397 17.99 -9.32 -8.14
CA ILE A 397 17.99 -9.31 -6.67
C ILE A 397 18.75 -10.53 -6.13
N ASP A 398 18.48 -11.73 -6.64
CA ASP A 398 19.18 -12.96 -6.25
C ASP A 398 20.70 -12.81 -6.44
N ALA A 399 21.14 -12.35 -7.61
CA ALA A 399 22.56 -12.13 -7.89
C ALA A 399 23.20 -11.08 -6.95
N ALA A 400 22.47 -10.04 -6.59
CA ALA A 400 22.95 -9.04 -5.65
C ALA A 400 23.11 -9.64 -4.25
N ILE A 401 22.11 -10.35 -3.74
CA ILE A 401 22.16 -10.98 -2.41
C ILE A 401 23.22 -12.08 -2.36
N ALA A 402 23.34 -12.91 -3.39
CA ALA A 402 24.33 -13.99 -3.49
C ALA A 402 25.79 -13.48 -3.44
N ALA A 403 26.03 -12.21 -3.76
CA ALA A 403 27.35 -11.61 -3.65
C ALA A 403 27.81 -11.41 -2.19
N ASP A 404 26.88 -11.30 -1.25
CA ASP A 404 27.15 -11.20 0.20
C ASP A 404 25.93 -11.69 1.00
N GLU A 405 25.72 -13.01 1.02
CA GLU A 405 24.57 -13.61 1.70
C GLU A 405 24.62 -13.42 3.22
N ASP A 406 25.81 -13.50 3.80
CA ASP A 406 26.03 -13.41 5.25
C ASP A 406 25.69 -12.00 5.77
N GLY A 407 25.99 -10.96 4.98
CA GLY A 407 25.70 -9.57 5.32
C GLY A 407 24.22 -9.18 5.21
N PHE A 408 23.41 -9.93 4.46
CA PHE A 408 22.08 -9.45 4.04
C PHE A 408 21.10 -9.36 5.20
N ALA A 409 21.04 -10.41 6.04
CA ALA A 409 20.22 -10.38 7.24
C ALA A 409 20.74 -9.34 8.24
N GLY A 410 22.07 -9.23 8.39
CA GLY A 410 22.71 -8.24 9.27
C GLY A 410 22.33 -6.80 8.92
N LEU A 411 22.31 -6.45 7.63
CA LEU A 411 21.86 -5.14 7.15
C LEU A 411 20.44 -4.81 7.62
N LEU A 412 19.51 -5.76 7.49
CA LEU A 412 18.11 -5.53 7.86
C LEU A 412 17.92 -5.50 9.38
N VAL A 413 18.63 -6.34 10.13
CA VAL A 413 18.62 -6.33 11.60
C VAL A 413 19.14 -4.99 12.16
N ASP A 414 20.30 -4.54 11.68
CA ASP A 414 20.90 -3.27 12.11
C ASP A 414 19.97 -2.10 11.79
N PHE A 415 19.33 -2.12 10.61
CA PHE A 415 18.37 -1.11 10.22
C PHE A 415 17.10 -1.15 11.09
N ALA A 416 16.55 -2.33 11.36
CA ALA A 416 15.36 -2.50 12.18
C ALA A 416 15.53 -1.88 13.58
N HIS A 417 16.64 -2.18 14.25
CA HIS A 417 16.95 -1.64 15.58
C HIS A 417 17.19 -0.14 15.55
N SER A 418 18.05 0.33 14.65
CA SER A 418 18.42 1.74 14.58
C SER A 418 17.25 2.64 14.15
N TYR A 419 16.51 2.25 13.12
CA TYR A 419 15.38 3.01 12.62
C TYR A 419 14.13 2.84 13.50
N GLY A 420 13.90 1.65 14.06
CA GLY A 420 12.83 1.41 15.04
C GLY A 420 13.00 2.29 16.29
N ALA A 421 14.23 2.45 16.80
CA ALA A 421 14.52 3.37 17.89
C ALA A 421 14.27 4.84 17.49
N ARG A 422 14.69 5.23 16.27
CA ARG A 422 14.44 6.57 15.73
C ARG A 422 12.95 6.88 15.61
N ALA A 423 12.17 5.99 14.99
CA ALA A 423 10.74 6.18 14.79
C ALA A 423 9.97 6.33 16.11
N ARG A 424 10.37 5.60 17.17
CA ARG A 424 9.83 5.80 18.52
C ARG A 424 10.17 7.16 19.11
N ALA A 425 11.41 7.63 18.95
CA ALA A 425 11.81 8.95 19.40
C ALA A 425 11.08 10.07 18.63
N ASP A 426 10.94 9.92 17.31
CA ASP A 426 10.22 10.86 16.45
C ASP A 426 8.72 10.90 16.76
N HIS A 427 8.11 9.75 17.08
CA HIS A 427 6.72 9.69 17.55
C HIS A 427 6.52 10.52 18.82
N GLN A 428 7.43 10.43 19.79
CA GLN A 428 7.36 11.25 21.00
C GLN A 428 7.45 12.76 20.68
N ILE A 429 8.38 13.15 19.81
CA ILE A 429 8.53 14.54 19.36
C ILE A 429 7.26 15.01 18.65
N PHE A 430 6.70 14.18 17.75
CA PHE A 430 5.46 14.47 17.05
C PHE A 430 4.29 14.64 18.03
N VAL A 431 4.13 13.76 19.01
CA VAL A 431 3.09 13.87 20.04
C VAL A 431 3.24 15.17 20.82
N ASP A 432 4.47 15.57 21.16
CA ASP A 432 4.76 16.84 21.82
C ASP A 432 4.45 18.06 20.95
N LEU A 433 4.76 18.02 19.65
CA LEU A 433 4.39 19.06 18.71
C LEU A 433 2.87 19.17 18.56
N PHE A 434 2.18 18.03 18.41
CA PHE A 434 0.73 17.96 18.19
C PHE A 434 -0.06 18.44 19.40
N ARG A 435 0.24 17.92 20.60
CA ARG A 435 -0.51 18.26 21.83
C ARG A 435 -0.35 19.72 22.27
N ASN A 436 0.74 20.37 21.85
CA ASN A 436 1.04 21.77 22.16
C ASN A 436 0.69 22.72 21.00
N GLY A 437 -0.02 22.27 19.97
CA GLY A 437 -0.47 23.12 18.87
C GLY A 437 0.66 23.71 18.03
N ARG A 438 1.79 22.99 17.92
CA ARG A 438 2.99 23.44 17.20
C ARG A 438 3.05 22.96 15.74
N ILE A 439 2.02 22.25 15.27
CA ILE A 439 1.91 21.86 13.85
C ILE A 439 1.20 22.99 13.11
N PRO A 440 1.88 23.70 12.18
CA PRO A 440 1.28 24.80 11.43
C PRO A 440 0.05 24.37 10.64
N GLY A 441 -0.97 25.23 10.55
CA GLY A 441 -2.17 24.98 9.73
C GLY A 441 -3.24 24.09 10.37
N LEU A 442 -2.97 23.51 11.55
CA LEU A 442 -3.92 22.66 12.27
C LEU A 442 -4.91 23.46 13.13
#